data_AF-A0A7C5XA66-F1
#
_entry.id   AF-A0A7C5XA66-F1
#
_cell.length_a   1.000
_cell.length_b   1.000
_cell.length_c   1.000
_cell.angle_alpha   90.00
_cell.angle_beta   90.00
_cell.angle_gamma   90.00
#
_symmetry.space_group_name_H-M   'P 1'
#
loop_
_entity.id
_entity.type
_entity.pdbx_description
1 polymer ?
#
loop_
_entity_poly.entity_id
_entity_poly.type
_entity_poly.pdbx_seq_one_letter_code
_entity_poly.pdbx_strand_id
1 'polypeptide(L)'
;MSCPACGSKDLMLLPSNEFVCKRCGHKWPMPQIDYSWVEVEIKKAKLFEKYVDAPVESCDELLSQLMRELDERNARLLAAKILLQRAERRKLTQSELRKLYEDAERCFQ
;
A
#
# COMPACT_ATOMS: atom_id res chain seq x y z
N MET A 1 -16.53 6.02 21.94
CA MET A 1 -16.06 7.38 21.64
C MET A 1 -16.40 8.29 22.80
N SER A 2 -15.55 9.25 23.14
CA SER A 2 -15.80 10.25 24.19
C SER A 2 -15.63 11.65 23.58
N CYS A 3 -16.31 12.64 24.16
CA CYS A 3 -16.18 14.03 23.78
C CYS A 3 -14.71 14.48 23.97
N PRO A 4 -14.04 15.01 22.94
CA PRO A 4 -12.67 15.45 23.04
C PRO A 4 -12.49 16.66 23.98
N ALA A 5 -13.55 17.46 24.18
CA ALA A 5 -13.50 18.65 25.03
C ALA A 5 -13.73 18.37 26.53
N CYS A 6 -14.60 17.40 26.88
CA CYS A 6 -15.02 17.19 28.28
C CYS A 6 -15.03 15.73 28.74
N GLY A 7 -14.60 14.79 27.89
CA GLY A 7 -14.53 13.35 28.21
C GLY A 7 -15.89 12.64 28.34
N SER A 8 -17.01 13.36 28.21
CA SER A 8 -18.35 12.78 28.30
C SER A 8 -18.60 11.74 27.21
N LYS A 9 -19.28 10.65 27.55
CA LYS A 9 -19.74 9.63 26.60
C LYS A 9 -21.15 9.90 26.06
N ASP A 10 -21.82 10.94 26.54
CA ASP A 10 -23.16 11.32 26.09
C ASP A 10 -23.08 12.15 24.80
N LEU A 11 -23.16 11.44 23.67
CA LEU A 11 -22.95 11.94 22.33
C LEU A 11 -24.22 11.73 21.48
N MET A 12 -24.44 12.63 20.51
CA MET A 12 -25.48 12.53 19.49
C MET A 12 -24.84 12.72 18.11
N LEU A 13 -25.20 11.89 17.13
CA LEU A 13 -24.84 12.09 15.73
C LEU A 13 -25.95 12.86 15.02
N LEU A 14 -25.61 13.97 14.37
CA LEU A 14 -26.54 14.75 13.56
C LEU A 14 -26.60 14.23 12.11
N PRO A 15 -27.70 14.46 11.38
CA PRO A 15 -27.78 14.16 9.94
C PRO A 15 -26.73 14.87 9.07
N SER A 16 -26.11 15.94 9.59
CA SER A 16 -24.97 16.63 8.97
C SER A 16 -23.64 15.88 9.08
N ASN A 17 -23.63 14.65 9.63
CA ASN A 17 -22.44 13.87 9.94
C ASN A 17 -21.50 14.54 10.97
N GLU A 18 -22.08 15.27 11.93
CA GLU A 18 -21.35 15.85 13.05
C GLU A 18 -21.74 15.16 14.36
N PHE A 19 -20.75 14.84 15.19
CA PHE A 19 -20.97 14.47 16.58
C PHE A 19 -21.19 15.72 17.42
N VAL A 20 -22.15 15.66 18.34
CA VAL A 20 -22.43 16.69 19.33
C VAL A 20 -22.40 16.07 20.72
N CYS A 21 -21.63 16.65 21.62
CA CYS A 21 -21.68 16.26 23.03
C CYS A 21 -22.89 16.92 23.72
N LYS A 22 -23.84 16.12 24.23
CA LYS A 22 -25.02 16.66 24.92
C LYS A 22 -24.69 17.38 26.23
N ARG A 23 -23.53 17.09 26.83
CA ARG A 23 -23.09 17.68 28.11
C ARG A 23 -22.50 19.08 27.97
N CYS A 24 -21.70 19.32 26.93
CA CYS A 24 -20.96 20.59 26.76
C CYS A 24 -21.27 21.32 25.45
N GLY A 25 -22.08 20.74 24.57
CA GLY A 25 -22.46 21.32 23.28
C GLY A 25 -21.37 21.28 22.21
N HIS A 26 -20.15 20.80 22.52
CA HIS A 26 -19.05 20.72 21.56
C HIS A 26 -19.44 19.84 20.36
N LYS A 27 -19.15 20.34 19.16
CA LYS A 27 -19.43 19.67 17.88
C LYS A 27 -18.13 19.35 17.15
N TRP A 28 -18.03 18.18 16.55
CA TRP A 28 -16.90 17.80 15.71
C TRP A 28 -17.37 16.87 14.59
N PRO A 29 -16.72 16.91 13.41
CA PRO A 29 -17.11 16.07 12.28
C PRO A 29 -16.92 14.58 12.62
N MET A 30 -17.78 13.74 12.05
CA MET A 30 -17.59 12.30 12.06
C MET A 30 -16.32 11.96 11.26
N PRO A 31 -15.35 11.24 11.85
CA PRO A 31 -14.17 10.81 11.13
C PRO A 31 -14.56 10.03 9.88
N GLN A 32 -14.10 10.50 8.72
CA GLN A 32 -14.24 9.76 7.48
C GLN A 32 -13.19 8.64 7.45
N ILE A 33 -13.58 7.46 6.97
CA ILE A 33 -12.63 6.38 6.75
C ILE A 33 -11.80 6.77 5.53
N ASP A 34 -10.48 6.79 5.70
CA ASP A 34 -9.54 6.97 4.60
C ASP A 34 -9.47 5.67 3.78
N TYR A 35 -9.86 5.74 2.52
CA TYR A 35 -9.82 4.63 1.56
C TYR A 35 -8.63 4.72 0.60
N SER A 36 -7.75 5.70 0.74
CA SER A 36 -6.57 5.87 -0.13
C SER A 36 -5.67 4.63 -0.15
N TRP A 37 -5.59 3.89 0.96
CA TRP A 37 -4.86 2.62 1.03
C TRP A 37 -5.43 1.57 0.07
N VAL A 38 -6.75 1.53 -0.14
CA VAL A 38 -7.41 0.59 -1.06
C VAL A 38 -6.99 0.91 -2.50
N GLU A 39 -6.97 2.20 -2.85
CA GLU A 39 -6.58 2.65 -4.19
C GLU A 39 -5.14 2.24 -4.50
N VAL A 40 -4.23 2.39 -3.53
CA VAL A 40 -2.83 1.96 -3.67
C VAL A 40 -2.73 0.45 -3.86
N GLU A 41 -3.47 -0.35 -3.10
CA GLU A 41 -3.44 -1.82 -3.24
C GLU A 41 -4.02 -2.28 -4.58
N ILE A 42 -5.13 -1.68 -5.03
CA ILE A 42 -5.69 -1.95 -6.37
C ILE A 42 -4.66 -1.61 -7.46
N LYS A 43 -3.95 -0.48 -7.30
CA LYS A 43 -2.93 -0.05 -8.25
C LYS A 43 -1.75 -1.02 -8.30
N LYS A 44 -1.26 -1.48 -7.15
CA LYS A 44 -0.22 -2.51 -7.05
C LYS A 44 -0.64 -3.81 -7.73
N ALA A 45 -1.88 -4.27 -7.55
CA ALA A 45 -2.38 -5.48 -8.19
C ALA A 45 -2.38 -5.36 -9.72
N LYS A 46 -2.85 -4.24 -10.27
CA LYS A 46 -2.83 -3.98 -11.72
C LYS A 46 -1.40 -3.95 -12.27
N LEU A 47 -0.48 -3.29 -11.57
CA LEU A 47 0.93 -3.22 -11.96
C LEU A 47 1.61 -4.59 -11.87
N PHE A 48 1.27 -5.39 -10.86
CA PHE A 48 1.74 -6.78 -10.74
C PHE A 48 1.34 -7.60 -11.95
N GLU A 49 0.06 -7.63 -12.30
CA GLU A 49 -0.44 -8.39 -13.47
C GLU A 49 0.20 -7.92 -14.77
N LYS A 50 0.38 -6.60 -14.93
CA LYS A 50 1.03 -6.02 -16.11
C LYS A 50 2.48 -6.48 -16.26
N TYR A 51 3.23 -6.50 -15.16
CA TYR A 51 4.67 -6.72 -15.22
C TYR A 51 5.09 -8.15 -14.89
N VAL A 52 4.29 -9.00 -14.26
CA VAL A 52 4.72 -10.35 -13.87
C VAL A 52 5.21 -11.17 -15.07
N ASP A 53 4.57 -11.05 -16.22
CA ASP A 53 4.95 -11.78 -17.45
C ASP A 53 5.65 -10.90 -18.51
N ALA A 54 5.95 -9.64 -18.19
CA ALA A 54 6.62 -8.72 -19.12
C ALA A 54 8.11 -9.09 -19.33
N PRO A 55 8.70 -8.79 -20.50
CA PRO A 55 10.10 -9.09 -20.83
C PRO A 55 11.11 -8.12 -20.20
N VAL A 56 10.76 -7.43 -19.11
CA VAL A 56 11.68 -6.49 -18.43
C VAL A 56 12.80 -7.29 -17.75
N GLU A 57 14.06 -7.10 -18.14
CA GLU A 57 15.16 -7.97 -17.73
C GLU A 57 15.93 -7.50 -16.47
N SER A 58 15.83 -6.21 -16.09
CA SER A 58 16.57 -5.65 -14.93
C SER A 58 15.66 -5.09 -13.83
N CYS A 59 16.10 -5.19 -12.56
CA CYS A 59 15.38 -4.58 -11.43
C CYS A 59 15.30 -3.06 -11.58
N ASP A 60 16.38 -2.40 -12.02
CA ASP A 60 16.43 -0.94 -12.14
C ASP A 60 15.41 -0.40 -13.15
N GLU A 61 15.24 -1.10 -14.28
CA GLU A 61 14.24 -0.75 -15.28
C GLU A 61 12.82 -0.97 -14.76
N LEU A 62 12.58 -2.10 -14.07
CA LEU A 62 11.28 -2.38 -13.45
C LEU A 62 10.94 -1.33 -12.37
N LEU A 63 11.91 -1.00 -11.52
CA LEU A 63 11.77 0.00 -10.46
C LEU A 63 11.45 1.38 -11.06
N SER A 64 12.19 1.79 -12.09
CA SER A 64 11.98 3.06 -12.79
C SER A 64 10.58 3.18 -13.41
N GLN A 65 10.01 2.06 -13.87
CA GLN A 65 8.64 2.03 -14.39
C GLN A 65 7.59 2.08 -13.26
N LEU A 66 7.83 1.38 -12.15
CA LEU A 66 6.91 1.35 -11.01
C LEU A 66 6.88 2.68 -10.24
N MET A 67 8.02 3.37 -10.11
CA MET A 67 8.14 4.67 -9.44
C MET A 67 7.39 5.81 -10.16
N ARG A 68 6.98 5.62 -11.43
CA ARG A 68 6.09 6.57 -12.12
C ARG A 68 4.67 6.55 -11.53
N GLU A 69 4.31 5.47 -10.85
CA GLU A 69 2.95 5.19 -10.44
C GLU A 69 2.81 4.93 -8.93
N LEU A 70 3.89 4.55 -8.26
CA LEU A 70 3.92 4.26 -6.83
C LEU A 70 5.00 5.10 -6.15
N ASP A 71 4.84 5.33 -4.84
CA ASP A 71 5.96 5.79 -4.03
C ASP A 71 7.10 4.76 -4.03
N GLU A 72 8.30 5.22 -3.67
CA GLU A 72 9.52 4.42 -3.71
C GLU A 72 9.40 3.12 -2.90
N ARG A 73 8.82 3.19 -1.69
CA ARG A 73 8.68 2.01 -0.83
C ARG A 73 7.78 0.96 -1.48
N ASN A 74 6.64 1.37 -2.00
CA ASN A 74 5.67 0.50 -2.65
C ASN A 74 6.21 -0.04 -3.98
N ALA A 75 6.95 0.77 -4.74
CA ALA A 75 7.62 0.37 -5.97
C ALA A 75 8.67 -0.72 -5.72
N ARG A 76 9.55 -0.54 -4.72
CA ARG A 76 10.58 -1.52 -4.32
C ARG A 76 9.95 -2.86 -3.91
N LEU A 77 8.95 -2.82 -3.03
CA LEU A 77 8.23 -4.02 -2.58
C LEU A 77 7.59 -4.78 -3.75
N LEU A 78 6.95 -4.06 -4.67
CA LEU A 78 6.29 -4.67 -5.82
C LEU A 78 7.31 -5.23 -6.83
N ALA A 79 8.41 -4.53 -7.07
CA ALA A 79 9.50 -4.99 -7.93
C ALA A 79 10.06 -6.32 -7.41
N ALA A 80 10.40 -6.40 -6.11
CA ALA A 80 10.89 -7.62 -5.48
C ALA A 80 9.89 -8.77 -5.64
N LYS A 81 8.59 -8.53 -5.38
CA LYS A 81 7.54 -9.54 -5.55
C LYS A 81 7.46 -10.07 -7.00
N ILE A 82 7.51 -9.18 -7.99
CA ILE A 82 7.47 -9.55 -9.41
C ILE A 82 8.67 -10.42 -9.78
N LEU A 83 9.88 -10.02 -9.35
CA LEU A 83 11.11 -10.76 -9.62
C LEU A 83 11.09 -12.16 -9.00
N LEU A 84 10.67 -12.28 -7.74
CA LEU A 84 10.50 -13.57 -7.06
C LEU A 84 9.47 -14.45 -7.76
N GLN A 85 8.32 -13.90 -8.16
CA GLN A 85 7.30 -14.70 -8.84
C GLN A 85 7.77 -15.22 -10.20
N ARG A 86 8.52 -14.40 -10.94
CA ARG A 86 9.15 -14.83 -12.21
C ARG A 86 10.17 -15.92 -12.00
N ALA A 87 10.97 -15.83 -10.93
CA ALA A 87 11.95 -16.83 -10.54
C ALA A 87 11.29 -18.20 -10.30
N GLU A 88 10.22 -18.21 -9.52
CA GLU A 88 9.44 -19.41 -9.21
C GLU A 88 8.82 -20.02 -10.47
N ARG A 89 8.21 -19.20 -11.34
CA ARG A 89 7.58 -19.66 -12.59
C ARG A 89 8.58 -20.28 -13.56
N ARG A 90 9.82 -19.77 -13.59
CA ARG A 90 10.90 -20.28 -14.44
C ARG A 90 11.52 -21.59 -13.93
N LYS A 91 11.06 -22.14 -12.79
CA LYS A 91 11.62 -23.34 -12.13
C LYS A 91 13.16 -23.27 -12.04
N LEU A 92 13.65 -22.10 -11.64
CA LEU A 92 15.08 -21.80 -11.60
C LEU A 92 15.83 -22.78 -10.71
N THR A 93 17.07 -23.06 -11.09
CA THR A 93 17.99 -23.84 -10.26
C THR A 93 18.34 -23.08 -8.99
N GLN A 94 18.81 -23.77 -7.95
CA GLN A 94 19.12 -23.18 -6.65
C GLN A 94 20.11 -22.00 -6.72
N SER A 95 21.04 -22.02 -7.69
CA SER A 95 22.02 -20.95 -7.92
C SER A 95 21.40 -19.71 -8.56
N GLU A 96 20.48 -19.88 -9.50
CA GLU A 96 19.75 -18.79 -10.15
C GLU A 96 18.76 -18.12 -9.19
N LEU A 97 18.10 -18.92 -8.34
CA LEU A 97 17.27 -18.43 -7.24
C LEU A 97 18.08 -17.55 -6.27
N ARG A 98 19.30 -17.99 -5.92
CA ARG A 98 20.17 -17.23 -5.00
C ARG A 98 20.58 -15.87 -5.56
N LYS A 99 20.97 -15.81 -6.84
CA LYS A 99 21.23 -14.55 -7.54
C LYS A 99 20.01 -13.62 -7.53
N LEU A 100 18.82 -14.18 -7.73
CA LEU A 100 17.58 -13.41 -7.74
C LEU A 100 17.20 -12.87 -6.36
N TYR A 101 17.46 -13.61 -5.29
CA TYR A 101 17.32 -13.10 -3.93
C TYR A 101 18.34 -12.00 -3.64
N GLU A 102 19.59 -12.15 -4.07
CA GLU A 102 20.63 -11.11 -3.95
C GLU A 102 20.31 -9.84 -4.76
N ASP A 103 19.69 -9.99 -5.93
CA ASP A 103 19.19 -8.86 -6.73
C ASP A 103 17.95 -8.23 -6.07
N ALA A 104 17.04 -9.03 -5.52
CA ALA A 104 15.87 -8.52 -4.79
C ALA A 104 16.27 -7.78 -3.51
N GLU A 105 17.25 -8.30 -2.74
CA GLU A 105 17.84 -7.62 -1.57
C GLU A 105 18.45 -6.28 -1.93
N ARG A 106 19.10 -6.16 -3.10
CA ARG A 106 19.59 -4.87 -3.60
C ARG A 106 18.47 -3.87 -3.86
N CYS A 107 17.29 -4.32 -4.25
CA CYS A 107 16.14 -3.43 -4.42
C CYS A 107 15.54 -2.96 -3.07
N PHE A 108 15.99 -3.51 -1.93
CA PHE A 108 15.63 -3.04 -0.58
C PHE A 108 16.61 -2.02 0.02
N GLN A 109 17.85 -1.94 -0.49
CA GLN A 109 18.83 -0.90 -0.11
C GLN A 109 18.47 0.43 -0.79
#